data_AF-A0A955D7I3-F1
#
_entry.id   AF-A0A955D7I3-F1
#
_cell.length_a   1.000
_cell.length_b   1.000
_cell.length_c   1.000
_cell.angle_alpha   90.00
_cell.angle_beta   90.00
_cell.angle_gamma   90.00
#
_symmetry.space_group_name_H-M   'P 1'
#
loop_
_entity.id
_entity.type
_entity.pdbx_description
1 polymer ?
#
loop_
_entity_poly.entity_id
_entity_poly.type
_entity_poly.pdbx_seq_one_letter_code
_entity_poly.pdbx_strand_id
1 'polypeptide(L)'
;MGFFKRLVGMSAEKEQLLRRLLRARVARDPSARAMGQGPEFADSVNSLVLMGLPEGTIVACVESWAQLKKQGLSEPAIAQRIAAVRGGSPSGDSVADVIRDCVLREHGHSGFLPADHVDWCIEQARASYGV
;
A
#
# COMPACT_ATOMS: atom_id res chain seq x y z
N MET A 1 -3.26 -7.07 22.32
CA MET A 1 -1.97 -7.46 21.72
C MET A 1 -2.17 -8.62 20.75
N GLY A 2 -2.40 -8.37 19.44
CA GLY A 2 -2.74 -9.48 18.53
C GLY A 2 -2.58 -9.27 17.01
N PHE A 3 -2.32 -8.05 16.53
CA PHE A 3 -2.24 -7.80 15.08
C PHE A 3 -0.87 -8.15 14.46
N PHE A 4 0.23 -8.04 15.22
CA PHE A 4 1.56 -8.41 14.73
C PHE A 4 1.77 -9.91 14.53
N LYS A 5 0.95 -10.77 15.17
CA LYS A 5 1.08 -12.23 15.04
C LYS A 5 0.52 -12.78 13.72
N ARG A 6 -0.24 -11.99 12.96
CA ARG A 6 -0.70 -12.33 11.59
C ARG A 6 0.18 -11.73 10.48
N LEU A 7 1.24 -11.02 10.83
CA LEU A 7 2.11 -10.29 9.90
C LEU A 7 3.35 -11.08 9.43
N VAL A 8 3.51 -12.34 9.86
CA VAL A 8 4.73 -13.13 9.58
C VAL A 8 4.59 -14.02 8.34
N GLY A 9 3.40 -14.12 7.75
CA GLY A 9 3.19 -14.84 6.48
C GLY A 9 2.79 -13.88 5.38
N MET A 10 3.76 -13.23 4.71
CA MET A 10 3.45 -12.62 3.42
C MET A 10 3.18 -13.75 2.43
N SER A 11 1.99 -13.76 1.81
CA SER A 11 1.71 -14.74 0.77
C SER A 11 2.53 -14.43 -0.49
N ALA A 12 2.81 -15.44 -1.30
CA ALA A 12 3.55 -15.27 -2.55
C ALA A 12 2.85 -14.27 -3.49
N GLU A 13 1.52 -14.27 -3.51
CA GLU A 13 0.70 -13.36 -4.31
C GLU A 13 0.84 -11.91 -3.83
N LYS A 14 0.86 -11.70 -2.51
CA LYS A 14 1.08 -10.36 -1.92
C LYS A 14 2.48 -9.84 -2.23
N GLU A 15 3.49 -10.70 -2.13
CA GLU A 15 4.86 -10.33 -2.51
C GLU A 15 4.94 -9.94 -3.99
N GLN A 16 4.35 -10.74 -4.87
CA GLN A 16 4.31 -10.46 -6.31
C GLN A 16 3.58 -9.15 -6.62
N LEU A 17 2.49 -8.86 -5.93
CA LEU A 17 1.79 -7.58 -6.04
C LEU A 17 2.72 -6.43 -5.64
N LEU A 18 3.37 -6.51 -4.48
CA LEU A 18 4.29 -5.46 -4.01
C LEU A 18 5.45 -5.24 -4.98
N ARG A 19 6.07 -6.32 -5.49
CA ARG A 19 7.13 -6.22 -6.50
C ARG A 19 6.61 -5.56 -7.76
N ARG A 20 5.42 -5.93 -8.26
CA ARG A 20 4.80 -5.30 -9.45
C ARG A 20 4.60 -3.81 -9.26
N LEU A 21 4.08 -3.38 -8.12
CA LEU A 21 3.85 -1.97 -7.82
C LEU A 21 5.19 -1.20 -7.73
N LEU A 22 6.18 -1.76 -7.03
CA LEU A 22 7.51 -1.17 -6.92
C LEU A 22 8.20 -1.05 -8.30
N ARG A 23 8.11 -2.08 -9.16
CA ARG A 23 8.65 -2.01 -10.53
C ARG A 23 8.08 -0.81 -11.29
N ALA A 24 6.78 -0.58 -11.18
CA ALA A 24 6.12 0.54 -11.85
C ALA A 24 6.58 1.90 -11.31
N ARG A 25 6.86 2.01 -10.01
CA ARG A 25 7.43 3.23 -9.41
C ARG A 25 8.86 3.47 -9.87
N VAL A 26 9.73 2.46 -9.74
CA VAL A 26 11.15 2.53 -10.10
C VAL A 26 11.33 2.88 -11.59
N ALA A 27 10.49 2.32 -12.47
CA ALA A 27 10.51 2.64 -13.90
C ALA A 27 10.28 4.14 -14.19
N ARG A 28 9.65 4.86 -13.26
CA ARG A 28 9.30 6.29 -13.39
C ARG A 28 10.15 7.19 -12.51
N ASP A 29 10.98 6.64 -11.62
CA ASP A 29 11.75 7.39 -10.62
C ASP A 29 13.07 7.94 -11.22
N PRO A 30 13.21 9.28 -11.36
CA PRO A 30 14.44 9.88 -11.88
C PRO A 30 15.67 9.59 -11.00
N SER A 31 15.48 9.49 -9.68
CA SER A 31 16.55 9.21 -8.73
C SER A 31 17.03 7.77 -8.84
N ALA A 32 16.11 6.82 -8.98
CA ALA A 32 16.45 5.42 -9.23
C ALA A 32 17.28 5.28 -10.52
N ARG A 33 16.84 5.95 -11.60
CA ARG A 33 17.59 6.01 -12.86
C ARG A 33 19.00 6.61 -12.69
N ALA A 34 19.13 7.69 -11.92
CA ALA A 34 20.43 8.32 -11.64
C ALA A 34 21.36 7.39 -10.83
N MET A 35 20.82 6.50 -10.01
CA MET A 35 21.55 5.47 -9.27
C MET A 35 21.81 4.18 -10.09
N GLY A 36 21.41 4.15 -11.37
CA GLY A 36 21.54 2.95 -12.20
C GLY A 36 20.59 1.81 -11.81
N GLN A 37 19.51 2.12 -11.09
CA GLN A 37 18.49 1.16 -10.69
C GLN A 37 17.35 1.14 -11.72
N GLY A 38 17.18 0.02 -12.41
CA GLY A 38 16.03 -0.24 -13.27
C GLY A 38 14.92 -1.03 -12.56
N PRO A 39 13.81 -1.33 -13.24
CA PRO A 39 12.67 -2.07 -12.67
C PRO A 39 13.07 -3.40 -12.00
N GLU A 40 14.09 -4.08 -12.50
CA GLU A 40 14.68 -5.30 -11.94
C GLU A 40 15.17 -5.13 -10.49
N PHE A 41 15.42 -3.90 -10.03
CA PHE A 41 15.71 -3.62 -8.62
C PHE A 41 14.64 -4.18 -7.69
N ALA A 42 13.37 -4.15 -8.10
CA ALA A 42 12.27 -4.67 -7.31
C ALA A 42 12.40 -6.16 -6.98
N ASP A 43 13.14 -6.95 -7.78
CA ASP A 43 13.39 -8.37 -7.55
C ASP A 43 14.49 -8.62 -6.51
N SER A 44 15.37 -7.64 -6.31
CA SER A 44 16.44 -7.68 -5.31
C SER A 44 15.99 -7.27 -3.90
N VAL A 45 14.86 -6.57 -3.80
CA VAL A 45 14.33 -6.12 -2.50
C VAL A 45 13.77 -7.31 -1.73
N ASN A 46 14.21 -7.48 -0.48
CA ASN A 46 13.67 -8.54 0.36
C ASN A 46 12.23 -8.23 0.81
N SER A 47 11.49 -9.29 1.10
CA SER A 47 10.10 -9.31 1.54
C SER A 47 9.79 -8.34 2.70
N LEU A 48 10.67 -8.24 3.69
CA LEU A 48 10.47 -7.37 4.85
C LEU A 48 10.56 -5.89 4.45
N VAL A 49 11.54 -5.55 3.62
CA VAL A 49 11.71 -4.20 3.09
C VAL A 49 10.53 -3.82 2.20
N LEU A 50 10.05 -4.72 1.32
CA LEU A 50 8.87 -4.47 0.49
C LEU A 50 7.64 -4.06 1.30
N MET A 51 7.40 -4.69 2.45
CA MET A 51 6.29 -4.34 3.33
C MET A 51 6.44 -2.97 4.01
N GLY A 52 7.68 -2.49 4.15
CA GLY A 52 8.00 -1.17 4.71
C GLY A 52 8.01 -0.05 3.69
N LEU A 53 7.71 -0.31 2.41
CA LEU A 53 7.60 0.71 1.37
C LEU A 53 6.18 1.31 1.29
N PRO A 54 6.00 2.44 0.59
CA PRO A 54 4.67 3.02 0.36
C PRO A 54 3.66 2.01 -0.20
N GLU A 55 4.09 1.15 -1.12
CA GLU A 55 3.29 0.06 -1.68
C GLU A 55 2.81 -0.93 -0.60
N GLY A 56 3.65 -1.20 0.40
CA GLY A 56 3.32 -2.03 1.55
C GLY A 56 2.16 -1.46 2.36
N THR A 57 2.20 -0.16 2.65
CA THR A 57 1.12 0.57 3.33
C THR A 57 -0.18 0.52 2.53
N ILE A 58 -0.11 0.80 1.22
CA ILE A 58 -1.28 0.75 0.32
C ILE A 58 -1.91 -0.64 0.34
N VAL A 59 -1.14 -1.69 0.08
CA VAL A 59 -1.64 -3.06 0.01
C VAL A 59 -2.22 -3.49 1.36
N ALA A 60 -1.59 -3.16 2.49
CA ALA A 60 -2.11 -3.50 3.80
C ALA A 60 -3.44 -2.79 4.13
N CYS A 61 -3.61 -1.52 3.72
CA CYS A 61 -4.87 -0.81 3.88
C CYS A 61 -5.97 -1.37 2.98
N VAL A 62 -5.65 -1.70 1.72
CA VAL A 62 -6.59 -2.33 0.79
C VAL A 62 -6.98 -3.75 1.25
N GLU A 63 -6.05 -4.52 1.79
CA GLU A 63 -6.32 -5.82 2.39
C GLU A 63 -7.32 -5.68 3.57
N SER A 64 -7.10 -4.70 4.44
CA SER A 64 -8.02 -4.41 5.55
C SER A 64 -9.40 -3.98 5.03
N TRP A 65 -9.44 -3.16 3.98
CA TRP A 65 -10.67 -2.77 3.31
C TRP A 65 -11.43 -3.97 2.76
N ALA A 66 -10.76 -4.84 2.01
CA ALA A 66 -11.37 -6.03 1.42
C ALA A 66 -11.94 -6.97 2.49
N GLN A 67 -11.21 -7.17 3.59
CA GLN A 67 -11.67 -7.98 4.72
C GLN A 67 -12.93 -7.38 5.39
N LEU A 68 -12.94 -6.07 5.64
CA LEU A 68 -14.09 -5.40 6.26
C LEU A 68 -15.29 -5.28 5.31
N LYS A 69 -15.04 -5.14 4.00
CA LYS A 69 -16.08 -5.12 2.99
C LYS A 69 -16.79 -6.47 2.89
N LYS A 70 -16.03 -7.57 2.95
CA LYS A 70 -16.59 -8.94 3.04
C LYS A 70 -17.42 -9.18 4.30
N GLN A 71 -17.20 -8.40 5.36
CA GLN A 71 -18.02 -8.41 6.58
C GLN A 71 -19.28 -7.54 6.46
N GLY A 72 -19.53 -6.91 5.31
CA GLY A 72 -20.73 -6.10 5.07
C GLY A 72 -20.66 -4.66 5.58
N LEU A 73 -19.47 -4.16 5.94
CA LEU A 73 -19.33 -2.77 6.39
C LEU A 73 -19.50 -1.77 5.23
N SER A 74 -20.04 -0.60 5.55
CA SER A 74 -20.13 0.54 4.63
C SER A 74 -18.76 1.19 4.41
N GLU A 75 -18.56 1.83 3.25
CA GLU A 75 -17.30 2.55 2.95
C GLU A 75 -16.88 3.52 4.06
N PRO A 76 -17.77 4.39 4.60
CA PRO A 76 -17.38 5.32 5.66
C PRO A 76 -16.94 4.61 6.94
N ALA A 77 -17.60 3.50 7.31
CA ALA A 77 -17.23 2.73 8.49
C ALA A 77 -15.87 2.03 8.31
N ILE A 78 -15.57 1.57 7.09
CA ILE A 78 -14.26 0.98 6.77
C ILE A 78 -13.18 2.05 6.82
N ALA A 79 -13.41 3.22 6.21
CA ALA A 79 -12.49 4.36 6.22
C ALA A 79 -12.12 4.76 7.66
N GLN A 80 -13.12 4.91 8.53
CA GLN A 80 -12.92 5.20 9.96
C GLN A 80 -12.07 4.14 10.67
N ARG A 81 -12.34 2.85 10.44
CA ARG A 81 -11.58 1.76 11.06
C ARG A 81 -10.13 1.74 10.61
N ILE A 82 -9.87 1.91 9.31
CA ILE A 82 -8.51 1.96 8.78
C ILE A 82 -7.76 3.16 9.37
N ALA A 83 -8.37 4.34 9.36
CA ALA A 83 -7.75 5.55 9.92
C ALA A 83 -7.39 5.37 11.40
N ALA A 84 -8.32 4.83 12.21
CA ALA A 84 -8.09 4.59 13.64
C ALA A 84 -6.94 3.62 13.91
N VAL A 85 -6.86 2.51 13.16
CA VAL A 85 -5.75 1.53 13.27
C VAL A 85 -4.41 2.16 12.89
N ARG A 86 -4.43 3.10 11.94
CA ARG A 86 -3.25 3.80 11.42
C ARG A 86 -2.92 5.08 12.21
N GLY A 87 -3.56 5.30 13.36
CA GLY A 87 -3.30 6.43 14.24
C GLY A 87 -3.67 7.80 13.64
N GLY A 88 -4.62 7.83 12.70
CA GLY A 88 -5.13 9.04 12.07
C GLY A 88 -6.61 9.27 12.31
N SER A 89 -7.08 10.46 11.93
CA SER A 89 -8.52 10.72 11.72
C SER A 89 -8.87 10.43 10.24
N PRO A 90 -10.09 10.02 9.91
CA PRO A 90 -10.48 9.85 8.52
C PRO A 90 -10.33 11.18 7.78
N SER A 91 -9.46 11.22 6.78
CA SER A 91 -9.14 12.40 5.95
C SER A 91 -10.18 12.67 4.85
N GLY A 92 -11.37 12.07 4.95
CA GLY A 92 -12.44 12.13 3.97
C GLY A 92 -13.46 11.01 4.19
N ASP A 93 -14.46 10.94 3.30
CA ASP A 93 -15.53 9.94 3.37
C ASP A 93 -15.18 8.64 2.64
N SER A 94 -14.09 8.62 1.86
CA SER A 94 -13.68 7.47 1.07
C SER A 94 -12.46 6.76 1.64
N VAL A 95 -12.40 5.44 1.44
CA VAL A 95 -11.23 4.64 1.80
C VAL A 95 -9.99 5.04 1.01
N ALA A 96 -10.14 5.54 -0.22
CA ALA A 96 -9.01 6.02 -1.01
C ALA A 96 -8.34 7.23 -0.35
N ASP A 97 -9.12 8.18 0.17
CA ASP A 97 -8.59 9.36 0.86
C ASP A 97 -7.83 8.98 2.14
N VAL A 98 -8.36 8.01 2.88
CA VAL A 98 -7.68 7.47 4.06
C VAL A 98 -6.38 6.77 3.67
N ILE A 99 -6.35 6.00 2.58
CA ILE A 99 -5.11 5.35 2.10
C ILE A 99 -4.07 6.41 1.73
N ARG A 100 -4.45 7.44 0.97
CA ARG A 100 -3.55 8.55 0.60
C ARG A 100 -2.96 9.24 1.82
N ASP A 101 -3.80 9.53 2.82
CA ASP A 101 -3.33 10.13 4.09
C ASP A 101 -2.38 9.20 4.86
N CYS A 102 -2.68 7.90 4.94
CA CYS A 102 -1.79 6.93 5.58
C CYS A 102 -0.42 6.89 4.89
N VAL A 103 -0.42 6.88 3.55
CA VAL A 103 0.81 6.93 2.76
C VAL A 103 1.56 8.24 3.03
N LEU A 104 0.88 9.39 3.00
CA LEU A 104 1.53 10.67 3.25
C LEU A 104 2.13 10.76 4.66
N ARG A 105 1.44 10.26 5.69
CA ARG A 105 1.94 10.28 7.08
C ARG A 105 3.10 9.32 7.30
N GLU A 106 3.01 8.10 6.78
CA GLU A 106 4.05 7.07 6.98
C GLU A 106 5.25 7.30 6.05
N HIS A 107 5.03 7.88 4.87
CA HIS A 107 5.98 7.89 3.76
C HIS A 107 6.18 9.29 3.14
N GLY A 108 5.77 10.38 3.78
CA GLY A 108 5.89 11.74 3.24
C GLY A 108 7.32 12.19 2.93
N HIS A 109 8.33 11.49 3.47
CA HIS A 109 9.74 11.70 3.19
C HIS A 109 10.31 10.73 2.14
N SER A 110 9.49 9.79 1.65
CA SER A 110 9.89 8.81 0.65
C SER A 110 9.99 9.52 -0.69
N GLY A 111 11.20 9.60 -1.24
CA GLY A 111 11.54 10.42 -2.41
C GLY A 111 10.47 10.52 -3.51
N PHE A 112 10.57 9.73 -4.56
CA PHE A 112 9.63 9.81 -5.68
C PHE A 112 8.36 9.00 -5.39
N LEU A 113 7.25 9.68 -5.09
CA LEU A 113 5.93 9.07 -4.94
C LEU A 113 4.82 9.97 -5.49
N PRO A 114 4.62 9.99 -6.82
CA PRO A 114 3.57 10.78 -7.45
C PRO A 114 2.15 10.37 -7.01
N ALA A 115 1.24 11.33 -6.89
CA ALA A 115 -0.15 11.07 -6.48
C ALA A 115 -0.89 10.12 -7.44
N ASP A 116 -0.67 10.26 -8.75
CA ASP A 116 -1.25 9.37 -9.76
C ASP A 116 -0.73 7.93 -9.63
N HIS A 117 0.50 7.75 -9.17
CA HIS A 117 1.05 6.42 -8.88
C HIS A 117 0.41 5.80 -7.64
N VAL A 118 0.13 6.59 -6.59
CA VAL A 118 -0.60 6.12 -5.40
C VAL A 118 -2.00 5.64 -5.79
N ASP A 119 -2.72 6.42 -6.60
CA ASP A 119 -4.06 6.09 -7.07
C ASP A 119 -4.07 4.80 -7.89
N TRP A 120 -3.13 4.68 -8.85
CA TRP A 120 -2.96 3.46 -9.62
C TRP A 120 -2.66 2.26 -8.73
N CYS A 121 -1.80 2.41 -7.71
CA CYS A 121 -1.51 1.34 -6.75
C CYS A 121 -2.74 0.90 -5.95
N ILE A 122 -3.61 1.84 -5.55
CA ILE A 122 -4.87 1.52 -4.87
C ILE A 122 -5.77 0.68 -5.79
N GLU A 123 -5.93 1.09 -7.04
CA GLU A 123 -6.75 0.38 -8.03
C GLU A 123 -6.23 -1.04 -8.29
N GLN A 124 -4.92 -1.17 -8.53
CA GLN A 124 -4.29 -2.46 -8.77
C GLN A 124 -4.39 -3.39 -7.57
N ALA A 125 -4.24 -2.86 -6.35
CA ALA A 125 -4.41 -3.64 -5.14
C ALA A 125 -5.87 -4.09 -4.97
N ARG A 126 -6.85 -3.21 -5.18
CA ARG A 126 -8.28 -3.56 -5.08
C ARG A 126 -8.64 -4.68 -6.05
N ALA A 127 -8.21 -4.56 -7.31
CA ALA A 127 -8.41 -5.59 -8.32
C ALA A 127 -7.84 -6.96 -7.90
N SER A 128 -6.68 -6.98 -7.23
CA SER A 128 -6.07 -8.21 -6.74
C SER A 128 -6.85 -8.90 -5.60
N TYR A 129 -7.70 -8.18 -4.85
CA TYR A 129 -8.50 -8.77 -3.77
C TYR A 129 -9.92 -9.18 -4.18
N GLY A 130 -10.32 -8.91 -5.44
CA GLY A 130 -11.56 -9.40 -6.04
C GLY A 130 -12.83 -8.89 -5.36
N VAL A 131 -12.81 -7.64 -4.91
CA VAL A 131 -13.95 -6.94 -4.28
C VAL A 131 -14.32 -5.72 -5.11
#